data_AF-A0AAJ6NYL0-F1
#
_entry.id   AF-A0AAJ6NYL0-F1
#
_cell.length_a   1.000
_cell.length_b   1.000
_cell.length_c   1.000
_cell.angle_alpha   90.00
_cell.angle_beta   90.00
_cell.angle_gamma   90.00
#
_symmetry.space_group_name_H-M   'P 1'
#
loop_
_entity.id
_entity.type
_entity.pdbx_description
1 polymer ?
#
loop_
_entity_poly.entity_id
_entity_poly.type
_entity_poly.pdbx_seq_one_letter_code
_entity_poly.pdbx_strand_id
1 'polypeptide(L)' 'MSQPITNPQTLQTAIAAATNAHTGLHQAIHELRHGSVSEAKQLVARQIAVLANVLMVL' A
#
# COMPACT_ATOMS: atom_id res chain seq x y z
N MET A 1 -26.25 -9.97 -11.43
CA MET A 1 -26.24 -8.49 -11.43
C MET A 1 -24.79 -8.07 -11.29
N SER A 2 -24.13 -7.77 -12.41
CA SER A 2 -22.72 -7.36 -12.43
C SER A 2 -22.67 -5.85 -12.19
N GLN A 3 -22.24 -5.44 -11.00
CA GLN A 3 -21.96 -4.03 -10.72
C GLN A 3 -20.89 -3.50 -11.70
N PRO A 4 -20.95 -2.22 -12.09
CA PRO A 4 -20.08 -1.68 -13.12
C PRO A 4 -18.61 -1.82 -12.71
N ILE A 5 -17.85 -2.29 -13.69
CA ILE A 5 -16.41 -2.44 -13.73
C ILE A 5 -15.83 -1.10 -13.26
N THR A 6 -15.24 -1.03 -12.06
CA THR A 6 -14.33 0.05 -11.69
C THR A 6 -13.42 0.23 -12.89
N ASN A 7 -13.36 1.44 -13.49
CA ASN A 7 -12.62 1.70 -14.73
C ASN A 7 -11.34 0.84 -14.75
N PRO A 8 -11.12 -0.02 -15.76
CA PRO A 8 -10.02 -0.97 -15.75
C PRO A 8 -8.66 -0.35 -15.41
N GLN A 9 -8.46 0.92 -15.78
CA GLN A 9 -7.28 1.71 -15.41
C GLN A 9 -7.23 1.99 -13.90
N THR A 10 -8.33 2.45 -13.31
CA THR A 10 -8.49 2.67 -11.86
C THR A 10 -8.23 1.38 -11.07
N LEU A 11 -8.78 0.25 -11.52
CA LEU A 11 -8.53 -1.04 -10.88
C LEU A 11 -7.05 -1.44 -10.96
N GLN A 12 -6.41 -1.27 -12.11
CA GLN A 12 -4.97 -1.53 -12.26
C GLN A 12 -4.11 -0.61 -11.38
N THR A 13 -4.46 0.69 -11.28
CA THR A 13 -3.78 1.63 -10.38
C THR A 13 -3.93 1.20 -8.92
N ALA A 14 -5.13 0.80 -8.50
CA ALA A 14 -5.37 0.31 -7.15
C ALA A 14 -4.55 -0.96 -6.86
N ILE A 15 -4.49 -1.91 -7.80
CA ILE A 15 -3.69 -3.14 -7.67
C ILE A 15 -2.19 -2.81 -7.55
N ALA A 16 -1.67 -1.93 -8.40
CA ALA A 16 -0.26 -1.53 -8.38
C ALA A 16 0.11 -0.83 -7.07
N ALA A 17 -0.74 0.08 -6.59
CA ALA A 17 -0.54 0.78 -5.33
C ALA A 17 -0.63 -0.17 -4.12
N ALA A 18 -1.59 -1.09 -4.09
CA ALA A 18 -1.68 -2.11 -3.04
C ALA A 18 -0.47 -3.05 -3.03
N THR A 19 0.05 -3.43 -4.21
CA THR A 19 1.28 -4.24 -4.34
C THR A 19 2.51 -3.51 -3.82
N ASN A 20 2.61 -2.19 -4.09
CA ASN A 20 3.65 -1.34 -3.53
C ASN A 20 3.56 -1.29 -2.00
N ALA A 21 2.36 -1.07 -1.46
CA ALA A 21 2.11 -1.08 -0.02
C ALA A 21 2.53 -2.39 0.64
N HIS A 22 2.19 -3.52 0.02
CA HIS A 22 2.60 -4.85 0.50
C HIS A 22 4.14 -4.99 0.60
N THR A 23 4.86 -4.61 -0.46
CA THR A 23 6.33 -4.65 -0.47
C THR A 23 6.94 -3.71 0.59
N GLY A 24 6.41 -2.49 0.71
CA GLY A 24 6.87 -1.52 1.71
C GLY A 24 6.63 -1.96 3.15
N LEU A 25 5.52 -2.66 3.42
CA LEU A 25 5.25 -3.25 4.74
C LEU A 25 6.22 -4.40 5.04
N HIS A 26 6.59 -5.22 4.04
CA HIS A 26 7.64 -6.23 4.21
C HIS A 26 8.99 -5.60 4.59
N GLN A 27 9.36 -4.47 3.98
CA GLN A 27 10.56 -3.72 4.36
C GLN A 27 10.46 -3.18 5.79
N ALA A 28 9.32 -2.62 6.18
CA ALA A 28 9.13 -2.16 7.55
C ALA A 28 9.30 -3.29 8.58
N ILE A 29 8.77 -4.49 8.29
CA ILE A 29 8.96 -5.68 9.13
C ILE A 29 10.43 -6.08 9.17
N HIS A 30 11.15 -5.99 8.05
CA HIS A 30 12.59 -6.24 8.01
C HIS A 30 13.35 -5.28 8.93
N GLU A 31 13.09 -3.97 8.85
CA GLU A 31 13.71 -2.97 9.72
C GLU A 31 13.41 -3.23 11.21
N LEU A 32 12.17 -3.58 11.55
CA LEU A 32 11.79 -3.96 12.92
C LEU A 32 12.59 -5.15 13.44
N ARG A 33 12.84 -6.16 12.59
CA ARG A 33 13.64 -7.35 12.97
C ARG A 33 15.10 -7.02 13.26
N HIS A 34 15.63 -5.92 12.71
CA HIS A 34 17.01 -5.47 12.91
C HIS A 34 17.13 -4.35 13.95
N GLY A 35 16.02 -3.95 14.58
CA GLY A 35 16.00 -2.91 15.62
C GLY A 35 15.89 -1.46 15.10
N SER A 36 15.76 -1.26 13.79
CA SER A 36 15.61 0.04 13.13
C SER A 36 14.18 0.59 13.23
N VAL A 37 13.76 0.96 14.45
CA VAL A 37 12.36 1.35 14.73
C VAL A 37 11.95 2.65 14.03
N SER A 38 12.86 3.61 13.86
CA SER A 38 12.55 4.89 13.20
C SER A 38 12.28 4.71 11.72
N GLU A 39 13.12 3.92 11.05
CA GLU A 39 13.01 3.57 9.63
C GLU A 39 11.73 2.78 9.38
N ALA A 40 11.45 1.79 10.23
CA ALA A 40 10.19 1.05 10.18
C ALA A 40 8.97 1.96 10.30
N LYS A 41 8.97 2.92 11.24
CA LYS A 41 7.87 3.89 11.40
C LYS A 41 7.66 4.73 10.14
N GLN A 42 8.74 5.22 9.53
CA GLN A 42 8.65 6.00 8.29
C GLN A 42 8.07 5.17 7.14
N LEU A 43 8.51 3.91 7.00
CA LEU A 43 8.00 2.99 5.99
C LEU A 43 6.51 2.69 6.20
N VAL A 44 6.08 2.43 7.44
CA VAL A 44 4.65 2.22 7.77
C VAL A 44 3.81 3.45 7.46
N ALA A 45 4.25 4.64 7.88
CA ALA A 45 3.53 5.89 7.61
C ALA A 45 3.35 6.13 6.11
N ARG A 46 4.39 5.85 5.30
CA ARG A 46 4.30 5.91 3.84
C ARG A 46 3.27 4.94 3.28
N GLN A 47 3.22 3.70 3.78
CA GLN A 47 2.26 2.72 3.27
C GLN A 47 0.82 3.03 3.67
N ILE A 48 0.60 3.64 4.84
CA ILE A 48 -0.74 4.15 5.22
C ILE A 48 -1.22 5.18 4.19
N ALA A 49 -0.36 6.11 3.77
CA ALA A 49 -0.72 7.10 2.75
C ALA A 49 -1.04 6.45 1.39
N VAL A 50 -0.26 5.44 0.97
CA VAL A 50 -0.53 4.69 -0.27
C VAL A 50 -1.86 3.96 -0.20
N LEU A 51 -2.16 3.28 0.91
CA LEU A 51 -3.43 2.57 1.10
C LEU A 51 -4.62 3.52 1.20
N ALA A 52 -4.47 4.68 1.84
CA ALA A 52 -5.49 5.72 1.85
C ALA A 52 -5.81 6.18 0.42
N ASN A 53 -4.80 6.35 -0.43
CA ASN A 53 -5.02 6.67 -1.84
C ASN A 53 -5.77 5.54 -2.56
N VAL A 54 -5.42 4.27 -2.34
CA VAL A 54 -6.16 3.12 -2.90
C VAL A 54 -7.65 3.18 -2.56
N LEU A 55 -7.98 3.49 -1.30
CA LEU A 55 -9.37 3.61 -0.85
C LEU A 55 -10.11 4.80 -1.46
N MET A 56 -9.42 5.85 -1.89
CA MET A 56 -10.04 7.00 -2.56
C MET A 56 -10.34 6.76 -4.04
N VAL A 57 -9.57 5.89 -4.71
CA VAL A 57 -9.79 5.57 -6.14
C VAL A 57 -10.73 4.38 -6.35
N LEU A 58 -10.90 3.50 -5.37
CA LEU A 58 -11.85 2.39 -5.41
C LEU A 58 -13.26 2.83 -5.01
#